data_AF-A0A921FX22-F1
#
_entry.id   AF-A0A921FX22-F1
#
_cell.length_a   1.000
_cell.length_b   1.000
_cell.length_c   1.000
_cell.angle_alpha   90.00
_cell.angle_beta   90.00
_cell.angle_gamma   90.00
#
_symmetry.space_group_name_H-M   'P 1'
#
loop_
_entity.id
_entity.type
_entity.pdbx_description
1 polymer ?
#
loop_
_entity_poly.entity_id
_entity_poly.type
_entity_poly.pdbx_seq_one_letter_code
_entity_poly.pdbx_strand_id
1 'polypeptide(L)' 'NGFQLKGLIKSYDNYTVLLESDGKQQLIYKHAISTYVPSKPVILKDETE' A
#
# COMPACT_ATOMS: atom_id res chain seq x y z
N ASN A 1 10.11 -9.97 -7.82
CA ASN A 1 9.37 -10.94 -8.67
C ASN A 1 8.35 -10.29 -9.63
N GLY A 2 8.27 -8.95 -9.74
CA GLY A 2 7.39 -8.28 -10.72
C GLY A 2 5.88 -8.50 -10.54
N PHE A 3 5.47 -9.16 -9.45
CA PHE A 3 4.07 -9.44 -9.18
C PHE A 3 3.36 -8.17 -8.70
N GLN A 4 2.16 -7.93 -9.22
CA GLN A 4 1.34 -6.77 -8.87
C GLN A 4 0.16 -7.22 -8.02
N LEU A 5 -0.02 -6.56 -6.88
CA LEU A 5 -1.17 -6.72 -6.02
C LEU A 5 -2.10 -5.53 -6.19
N LYS A 6 -3.40 -5.79 -6.29
CA LYS A 6 -4.44 -4.77 -6.33
C LYS A 6 -5.32 -4.94 -5.10
N GLY A 7 -5.62 -3.84 -4.42
CA GLY A 7 -6.44 -3.87 -3.22
C GLY A 7 -6.50 -2.53 -2.53
N LEU A 8 -7.15 -2.50 -1.38
CA LEU A 8 -7.24 -1.34 -0.50
C LEU A 8 -6.33 -1.53 0.70
N ILE A 9 -5.52 -0.53 1.00
CA ILE A 9 -4.76 -0.50 2.25
C ILE A 9 -5.73 -0.26 3.39
N LYS A 10 -5.83 -1.22 4.32
CA LYS A 10 -6.68 -1.12 5.52
C LYS A 10 -5.95 -0.55 6.72
N SER A 11 -4.67 -0.89 6.86
CA SER A 11 -3.81 -0.47 7.96
C SER A 11 -2.35 -0.55 7.54
N TYR A 12 -1.47 0.14 8.25
CA TYR A 12 -0.03 0.10 8.06
C TYR A 12 0.68 0.38 9.38
N ASP A 13 1.92 -0.10 9.48
CA ASP A 13 2.86 0.29 10.52
C ASP A 13 4.21 0.67 9.88
N ASN A 14 5.30 0.73 10.64
CA ASN A 14 6.62 1.07 10.12
C ASN A 14 7.15 0.08 9.07
N TYR A 15 6.84 -1.21 9.19
CA TYR A 15 7.45 -2.30 8.40
C TYR A 15 6.45 -3.06 7.53
N THR A 16 5.16 -2.96 7.78
CA THR A 16 4.11 -3.75 7.14
C THR A 16 2.95 -2.90 6.65
N VAL A 17 2.20 -3.47 5.70
CA VAL A 17 0.94 -2.94 5.16
C VAL A 17 -0.07 -4.07 5.13
N LEU A 18 -1.28 -3.82 5.64
CA LEU A 18 -2.41 -4.73 5.53
C LEU A 18 -3.23 -4.34 4.28
N LEU A 19 -3.19 -5.20 3.27
CA LEU A 19 -3.92 -5.05 2.02
C LEU A 19 -5.17 -5.94 2.02
N GLU A 20 -6.34 -5.38 1.72
CA GLU A 20 -7.55 -6.14 1.46
C GLU A 20 -7.83 -6.21 -0.04
N SER A 21 -8.05 -7.43 -0.54
CA SER A 21 -8.39 -7.71 -1.94
C SER A 21 -9.35 -8.89 -2.00
N ASP A 22 -10.47 -8.73 -2.71
CA ASP A 22 -11.52 -9.75 -2.85
C ASP A 22 -11.96 -10.38 -1.52
N GLY A 23 -12.13 -9.56 -0.48
CA GLY A 23 -12.53 -9.99 0.86
C GLY A 23 -11.45 -10.73 1.65
N LYS A 24 -10.23 -10.87 1.11
CA LYS A 24 -9.08 -11.46 1.79
C LYS A 24 -8.10 -10.40 2.25
N GLN A 25 -7.56 -10.59 3.45
CA GLN A 25 -6.53 -9.72 4.01
C GLN A 25 -5.14 -10.35 3.83
N GLN A 26 -4.18 -9.54 3.40
CA GLN A 26 -2.78 -9.94 3.18
C GLN A 26 -1.87 -8.96 3.92
N LEU A 27 -1.04 -9.47 4.82
CA LEU A 27 0.00 -8.69 5.48
C LEU A 27 1.27 -8.73 4.62
N ILE A 28 1.71 -7.56 4.15
CA ILE A 28 2.84 -7.44 3.22
C ILE A 28 3.95 -6.65 3.90
N TYR A 29 5.17 -7.19 3.90
CA TYR A 29 6.35 -6.46 4.36
C TYR A 29 6.80 -5.42 3.33
N LYS A 30 7.10 -4.21 3.79
CA LYS A 30 7.49 -3.09 2.91
C LYS A 30 8.77 -3.35 2.12
N HIS A 31 9.71 -4.14 2.63
CA HIS A 31 10.93 -4.50 1.91
C HIS A 31 10.67 -5.32 0.63
N ALA A 32 9.50 -5.95 0.53
CA ALA A 32 9.08 -6.70 -0.64
C ALA A 32 8.30 -5.84 -1.67
N ILE A 33 8.03 -4.58 -1.35
CA ILE A 33 7.26 -3.66 -2.18
C ILE A 33 8.23 -2.72 -2.90
N SER A 34 8.14 -2.66 -4.22
CA SER A 34 8.97 -1.75 -5.04
C SER A 34 8.30 -0.42 -5.35
N THR A 35 6.96 -0.40 -5.48
CA THR A 35 6.22 0.76 -5.99
C THR A 35 4.77 0.71 -5.53
N TYR A 36 4.22 1.85 -5.12
CA TYR A 36 2.78 2.04 -4.91
C TYR A 36 2.22 2.86 -6.07
N VAL A 37 1.10 2.40 -6.65
CA VAL A 37 0.41 3.09 -7.76
C VAL A 37 -1.04 3.36 -7.34
N PRO A 38 -1.38 4.60 -6.95
CA PRO A 38 -2.76 4.96 -6.63
C PRO A 38 -3.68 4.84 -7.85
N SER A 39 -4.94 4.42 -7.64
CA SER A 39 -5.96 4.36 -8.70
C SER A 39 -6.49 5.74 -9.11
N LYS A 40 -6.31 6.73 -8.23
CA LYS A 40 -6.64 8.15 -8.45
C LYS A 40 -5.49 8.99 -7.89
N PRO A 41 -5.25 10.20 -8.42
CA PRO A 41 -4.28 11.12 -7.85
C PRO A 41 -4.53 11.32 -6.35
N VAL A 42 -3.48 11.20 -5.55
CA VAL A 42 -3.52 11.46 -4.11
C VAL A 42 -2.95 12.84 -3.88
N ILE A 43 -3.69 13.69 -3.17
CA ILE A 43 -3.17 14.96 -2.68
C ILE A 43 -2.29 14.63 -1.49
N LEU A 44 -0.98 14.72 -1.69
CA LEU A 44 -0.05 14.72 -0.58
C LEU A 44 -0.10 16.12 0.03
N LYS A 45 -0.32 16.20 1.35
CA LYS A 45 0.00 17.44 2.04
C LYS A 45 1.51 17.51 2.04
N ASP A 46 2.06 18.49 1.34
CA ASP A 46 3.46 18.86 1.55
C ASP A 46 3.58 19.27 3.02
N GLU A 47 4.63 18.81 3.69
CA GLU A 47 5.02 19.29 5.01
C GLU A 47 5.49 20.74 4.86
N THR A 48 4.57 21.68 4.69
CA THR A 48 4.82 23.08 4.99
C THR A 48 4.68 23.25 6.50
N GLU A 49 5.83 23.47 7.15
CA GLU A 49 5.90 24.27 8.37
C GLU A 49 5.21 25.63 8.17
#